data_AF-A0A537MG57-F1
#
_entry.id   AF-A0A537MG57-F1
#
_cell.length_a   1.000
_cell.length_b   1.000
_cell.length_c   1.000
_cell.angle_alpha   90.00
_cell.angle_beta   90.00
_cell.angle_gamma   90.00
#
_symmetry.space_group_name_H-M   'P 1'
#
loop_
_entity.id
_entity.type
_entity.pdbx_description
1 polymer ?
#
loop_
_entity_poly.entity_id
_entity_poly.type
_entity_poly.pdbx_seq_one_letter_code
_entity_poly.pdbx_strand_id
1 'polypeptide(L)'
;MKKIVFVSALLASGAAWAQAPSSGQANESGFDPNELVCRTVDDTGSRLGRQRICMTRQQWVDSRRLTRENTERTQNNRGARQF
;
A
#
# COMPACT_ATOMS: atom_id res chain seq x y z
N MET A 1 -27.23 -16.04 -30.97
CA MET A 1 -26.49 -15.65 -32.19
C MET A 1 -26.71 -14.17 -32.49
N LYS A 2 -25.79 -13.29 -32.08
CA LYS A 2 -25.76 -11.89 -32.54
C LYS A 2 -24.34 -11.34 -32.41
N LYS A 3 -23.62 -11.47 -33.52
CA LYS A 3 -22.57 -10.62 -34.09
C LYS A 3 -21.54 -10.01 -33.12
N ILE A 4 -20.35 -10.63 -33.15
CA ILE A 4 -19.06 -10.01 -32.87
C ILE A 4 -18.88 -8.84 -33.84
N VAL A 5 -18.55 -7.65 -33.32
CA VAL A 5 -17.94 -6.56 -34.09
C VAL A 5 -16.73 -6.10 -33.28
N PHE A 6 -15.55 -6.53 -33.72
CA PHE A 6 -14.26 -5.87 -33.46
C PHE A 6 -14.25 -4.50 -34.14
N VAL A 7 -13.50 -3.54 -33.55
CA VAL A 7 -13.07 -2.19 -34.03
C VAL A 7 -13.17 -1.28 -32.80
N SER A 8 -12.14 -0.60 -32.29
CA SER A 8 -10.91 -0.09 -32.89
C SER A 8 -9.92 0.29 -31.78
N ALA A 9 -8.64 0.13 -32.08
CA ALA A 9 -7.54 0.72 -31.33
C ALA A 9 -7.69 2.24 -31.21
N LEU A 10 -7.66 2.77 -29.98
CA LEU A 10 -7.18 4.12 -29.71
C LEU A 10 -5.91 4.00 -28.87
N LEU A 11 -4.78 3.94 -29.58
CA LEU A 11 -3.49 4.39 -29.06
C LEU A 11 -3.57 5.92 -28.94
N ALA A 12 -4.13 6.41 -27.83
CA ALA A 12 -4.02 7.80 -27.45
C ALA A 12 -2.72 7.97 -26.67
N SER A 13 -1.66 8.37 -27.38
CA SER A 13 -0.43 8.92 -26.80
C SER A 13 -0.77 10.20 -26.03
N GLY A 14 -1.11 10.05 -24.76
CA GLY A 14 -1.33 11.16 -23.82
C GLY A 14 0.00 11.71 -23.31
N ALA A 15 0.17 13.02 -23.46
CA ALA A 15 1.38 13.80 -23.16
C ALA A 15 2.04 13.44 -21.81
N ALA A 16 3.36 13.28 -21.86
CA ALA A 16 4.19 13.26 -20.66
C ALA A 16 4.15 14.65 -20.01
N TRP A 17 3.44 14.78 -18.88
CA TRP A 17 3.51 15.97 -18.04
C TRP A 17 4.85 15.91 -17.29
N ALA A 18 5.80 16.75 -17.72
CA ALA A 18 7.01 17.00 -16.97
C ALA A 18 6.63 17.71 -15.67
N GLN A 19 6.48 16.94 -14.58
CA GLN A 19 6.37 17.49 -13.24
C GLN A 19 7.74 18.07 -12.89
N ALA A 20 7.83 19.40 -12.82
CA ALA A 20 8.98 20.07 -12.23
C ALA A 20 9.20 19.49 -10.83
N PRO A 21 10.44 19.16 -10.43
CA PRO A 21 10.70 18.74 -9.07
C PRO A 21 10.41 19.94 -8.17
N SER A 22 9.23 19.94 -7.57
CA SER A 22 8.93 20.79 -6.42
C SER A 22 9.88 20.35 -5.32
N SER A 23 11.02 21.04 -5.20
CA SER A 23 11.83 21.09 -3.98
C SER A 23 11.03 21.81 -2.90
N GLY A 24 9.90 21.21 -2.55
CA GLY A 24 9.07 21.57 -1.41
C GLY A 24 9.80 21.07 -0.18
N GLN A 25 10.30 22.06 0.56
CA GLN A 25 10.82 22.03 1.92
C GLN A 25 10.63 20.70 2.65
N ALA A 26 11.74 20.15 3.15
CA ALA A 26 11.73 19.19 4.25
C ALA A 26 10.88 19.76 5.38
N ASN A 27 9.65 19.28 5.47
CA ASN A 27 8.76 19.65 6.54
C ASN A 27 9.28 18.93 7.79
N GLU A 28 10.09 19.65 8.57
CA GLU A 28 10.53 19.26 9.89
C GLU A 28 9.35 19.33 10.88
N SER A 29 8.24 18.70 10.55
CA SER A 29 7.26 18.22 11.51
C SER A 29 7.56 16.76 11.80
N GLY A 30 8.78 16.53 12.29
CA GLY A 30 9.26 15.23 12.72
C GLY A 30 8.48 14.80 13.96
N PHE A 31 7.46 13.97 13.77
CA PHE A 31 6.81 13.30 14.89
C PHE A 31 7.86 12.56 15.72
N ASP A 32 7.79 12.65 17.05
CA ASP A 32 8.72 11.94 17.93
C ASP A 32 8.65 10.42 17.63
N PRO A 33 9.76 9.80 17.21
CA PRO A 33 9.80 8.37 16.89
C PRO A 33 9.52 7.48 18.11
N ASN A 34 9.78 7.98 19.32
CA ASN A 34 9.63 7.26 20.57
C ASN A 34 8.25 7.43 21.23
N GLU A 35 7.38 8.27 20.66
CA GLU A 35 6.03 8.45 21.17
C GLU A 35 5.26 7.13 21.15
N LEU A 36 4.70 6.74 22.29
CA LEU A 36 3.83 5.57 22.41
C LEU A 36 2.46 5.87 21.82
N VAL A 37 2.07 5.11 20.81
CA VAL A 37 0.78 5.23 20.12
C VAL A 37 0.00 3.92 20.28
N CYS A 38 -1.13 4.00 20.99
CA CYS A 38 -2.07 2.89 21.13
C CYS A 38 -3.13 2.91 20.02
N ARG A 39 -3.31 1.78 19.32
CA ARG A 39 -4.35 1.60 18.30
C ARG A 39 -5.15 0.35 18.56
N THR A 40 -6.44 0.39 18.26
CA THR A 40 -7.29 -0.80 18.22
C THR A 40 -7.13 -1.43 16.85
N VAL A 41 -6.75 -2.71 16.82
CA VAL A 41 -6.63 -3.50 15.61
C VAL A 41 -7.77 -4.51 15.59
N ASP A 42 -8.54 -4.47 14.51
CA ASP A 42 -9.56 -5.46 14.20
C ASP A 42 -8.89 -6.65 13.50
N ASP A 43 -9.06 -7.85 14.05
CA ASP A 43 -8.67 -9.07 13.38
C ASP A 43 -9.75 -9.47 12.35
N THR A 44 -9.32 -9.92 11.17
CA THR A 44 -10.25 -10.19 10.07
C THR A 44 -11.03 -11.49 10.31
N GLY A 45 -12.21 -11.36 10.91
CA GLY A 45 -13.19 -12.44 11.08
C GLY A 45 -14.25 -12.07 12.12
N SER A 46 -15.52 -12.35 11.86
CA SER A 46 -16.64 -11.98 12.75
C SER A 46 -16.54 -12.54 14.18
N ARG A 47 -15.68 -13.55 14.39
CA ARG A 47 -15.42 -14.22 15.68
C ARG A 47 -14.09 -13.81 16.30
N LEU A 48 -13.24 -13.08 15.58
CA LEU A 48 -11.98 -12.57 16.10
C LEU A 48 -12.27 -11.22 16.75
N GLY A 49 -11.89 -11.07 18.01
CA GLY A 49 -12.16 -9.86 18.79
C GLY A 49 -11.31 -8.67 18.33
N ARG A 50 -11.56 -7.52 18.95
CA ARG A 50 -10.70 -6.34 18.83
C ARG A 50 -9.59 -6.40 19.87
N GLN A 51 -8.35 -6.14 19.47
CA GLN A 51 -7.22 -6.01 20.38
C GLN A 51 -6.65 -4.59 20.36
N ARG A 52 -6.22 -4.09 21.53
CA ARG A 52 -5.56 -2.78 21.64
C ARG A 52 -4.06 -3.00 21.75
N ILE A 53 -3.31 -2.47 20.79
CA ILE A 53 -1.86 -2.61 20.70
C ILE A 53 -1.24 -1.23 20.88
N CYS A 54 -0.32 -1.12 21.83
CA CYS A 54 0.47 0.10 22.07
C CYS A 54 1.91 -0.17 21.65
N MET A 55 2.43 0.65 20.74
CA MET A 55 3.82 0.59 20.31
C MET A 55 4.32 1.98 19.94
N THR A 56 5.63 2.17 19.83
CA THR A 56 6.17 3.47 19.44
C THR A 56 5.81 3.81 18.00
N ARG A 57 5.84 5.10 17.65
CA ARG A 57 5.60 5.54 16.27
C ARG A 57 6.58 4.89 15.29
N GLN A 58 7.85 4.76 15.67
CA GLN A 58 8.84 4.06 14.86
C GLN A 58 8.44 2.59 14.64
N GLN A 59 8.04 1.88 15.70
CA GLN A 59 7.60 0.48 15.59
C GLN A 59 6.38 0.32 14.67
N TRP A 60 5.44 1.27 14.68
CA TRP A 60 4.30 1.27 13.75
C TRP A 60 4.73 1.46 12.28
N VAL A 61 5.81 2.19 12.02
CA VAL A 61 6.35 2.36 10.67
C VAL A 61 7.03 1.07 10.22
N ASP A 62 7.88 0.50 11.06
CA ASP A 62 8.57 -0.76 10.79
C ASP A 62 7.60 -1.91 10.57
N SER A 63 6.59 -2.05 11.43
CA SER A 63 5.52 -3.04 11.29
C SER A 63 4.83 -2.96 9.93
N ARG A 64 4.43 -1.76 9.50
CA ARG A 64 3.78 -1.55 8.18
C ARG A 64 4.69 -1.90 7.02
N ARG A 65 5.97 -1.55 7.10
CA ARG A 65 6.97 -1.90 6.08
C ARG A 65 7.12 -3.41 5.96
N LEU A 66 7.31 -4.11 7.09
CA LEU A 66 7.45 -5.57 7.12
C LEU A 66 6.21 -6.29 6.59
N THR A 67 5.00 -5.84 6.97
CA THR A 67 3.74 -6.40 6.45
C THR A 67 3.64 -6.24 4.94
N ARG A 68 4.02 -5.08 4.40
CA ARG A 68 4.05 -4.84 2.96
C ARG A 68 5.02 -5.78 2.25
N GLU A 69 6.27 -5.83 2.70
CA GLU A 69 7.30 -6.70 2.11
C GLU A 69 6.89 -8.17 2.13
N ASN A 70 6.29 -8.64 3.22
CA ASN A 70 5.80 -10.02 3.33
C ASN A 70 4.65 -10.29 2.35
N THR A 71 3.72 -9.35 2.24
CA THR A 71 2.59 -9.43 1.30
C THR A 71 3.08 -9.46 -0.14
N GLU A 72 3.97 -8.54 -0.52
CA GLU A 72 4.57 -8.48 -1.85
C GLU A 72 5.33 -9.76 -2.19
N ARG A 73 6.16 -10.27 -1.25
CA ARG A 73 6.88 -11.54 -1.42
C ARG A 73 5.91 -12.70 -1.65
N THR A 74 4.83 -12.76 -0.88
CA THR A 74 3.82 -13.83 -0.97
C THR A 74 3.08 -13.76 -2.31
N GLN A 75 2.67 -12.56 -2.73
CA GLN A 75 1.98 -12.38 -4.02
C GLN A 75 2.89 -12.70 -5.20
N ASN A 76 4.14 -12.23 -5.18
CA ASN A 76 5.12 -12.51 -6.23
C ASN A 76 5.43 -14.01 -6.35
N ASN A 77 5.53 -14.73 -5.21
CA ASN A 77 5.78 -16.17 -5.22
C ASN A 77 4.56 -16.98 -5.71
N ARG A 78 3.33 -16.55 -5.40
CA ARG A 78 2.11 -17.26 -5.82
C ARG A 78 1.86 -17.17 -7.33
N GLY A 79 2.20 -16.05 -7.96
CA GLY A 79 2.08 -15.89 -9.42
C GLY A 79 2.99 -16.82 -10.23
N ALA A 80 4.13 -17.24 -9.66
CA ALA A 80 5.11 -18.11 -10.33
C ALA A 80 4.79 -19.62 -10.24
N ARG A 81 3.75 -20.02 -9.50
CA ARG A 81 3.39 -21.44 -9.23
C ARG A 81 2.08 -21.90 -9.88
N GLN A 82 1.53 -21.14 -10.81
CA GLN A 82 0.24 -21.44 -11.46
C GLN A 82 0.33 -21.89 -12.92
N PHE A 83 1.49 -22.38 -13.38
CA PHE A 83 1.67 -22.96 -14.72
C PHE A 83 2.42 -24.29 -14.65
#